data_AF-A0A3Q2PH36-F1
#
_entry.id   AF-A0A3Q2PH36-F1
#
_cell.length_a   1.000
_cell.length_b   1.000
_cell.length_c   1.000
_cell.angle_alpha   90.00
_cell.angle_beta   90.00
_cell.angle_gamma   90.00
#
_symmetry.space_group_name_H-M   'P 1'
#
loop_
_entity.id
_entity.type
_entity.pdbx_description
1 polymer ?
#
loop_
_entity_poly.entity_id
_entity_poly.type
_entity_poly.pdbx_seq_one_letter_code
_entity_poly.pdbx_strand_id
1 'polypeptide(L)'
;MGVPAFFRWLSRKYPSIIVHCLEEKGKECNGVRIPVDTTKPNPNEVEFDNLYLDMNGIIHPCTHPEDKPAPKNEDEMMVAIFEYIDRLYNIVRPRRVLYMAIDGVAPRAKMNQQRSRRFRASKEGVELTEEKNRMREEIIQKGGYLPPEEIKERFDSNCITPVSSLVSCCLAGRDGRTFVPGEGEHKIMDFIRRQRGDVSHPDPLSRGSLADLIMLGLATHEPNFTIIREEFKPNKPRPCALCGQMGHDIKDCQGVAREKQGQHDEFADAMPVAEQEFIFIRLCVLREYLARELTMASLPFPFDFERSVDDWVFMCFFVGNDFLPHLPSLEIREGAIDRLVNIYKDVVHKTGGYLTQNGYVNLERVEMIMQAVGVAEDNIFKKRKQDDENFKRRNKEKRKRMKAEQQGPAFMTTGQFAPQALGRRGGPEPVHNARYQAYDMRMQSAEQHNKDAAQSLKSMMRNGGRSSAGVSDGADSRGQKRKAEDSDSEPEPEDNVRSELYSRHRPS
;
A
#
# COMPACT_ATOMS: atom_id res chain seq x y z
N MET A 1 2.66 -7.51 6.55
CA MET A 1 2.41 -7.99 5.17
C MET A 1 0.92 -7.96 4.91
N GLY A 2 0.50 -7.27 3.85
CA GLY A 2 -0.90 -7.19 3.48
C GLY A 2 -1.12 -7.69 2.06
N VAL A 3 -2.38 -7.92 1.73
CA VAL A 3 -2.88 -8.28 0.40
C VAL A 3 -2.18 -7.53 -0.77
N PRO A 4 -1.96 -6.19 -0.75
CA PRO A 4 -1.26 -5.49 -1.82
C PRO A 4 0.21 -5.91 -2.01
N ALA A 5 0.88 -6.37 -0.95
CA ALA A 5 2.26 -6.86 -1.04
C ALA A 5 2.32 -8.26 -1.66
N PHE A 6 1.35 -9.12 -1.35
CA PHE A 6 1.20 -10.43 -2.00
C PHE A 6 0.87 -10.27 -3.48
N PHE A 7 -0.14 -9.47 -3.83
CA PHE A 7 -0.49 -9.20 -5.22
C PHE A 7 0.70 -8.62 -6.02
N ARG A 8 1.48 -7.70 -5.43
CA ARG A 8 2.68 -7.12 -6.05
C ARG A 8 3.81 -8.13 -6.28
N TRP A 9 3.96 -9.13 -5.42
CA TRP A 9 4.89 -10.24 -5.67
C TRP A 9 4.37 -11.13 -6.81
N LEU A 10 3.08 -11.48 -6.76
CA LEU A 10 2.43 -12.34 -7.74
C LEU A 10 2.46 -11.74 -9.15
N SER A 11 2.14 -10.45 -9.29
CA SER A 11 2.13 -9.73 -10.57
C SER A 11 3.51 -9.60 -11.20
N ARG A 12 4.56 -9.53 -10.39
CA ARG A 12 5.96 -9.51 -10.86
C ARG A 12 6.45 -10.89 -11.27
N LYS A 13 6.03 -11.94 -10.56
CA LYS A 13 6.49 -13.32 -10.81
C LYS A 13 5.74 -13.98 -11.97
N TYR A 14 4.43 -13.72 -12.08
CA TYR A 14 3.54 -14.34 -13.07
C TYR A 14 2.76 -13.26 -13.85
N PRO A 15 3.42 -12.41 -14.66
CA PRO A 15 2.78 -11.23 -15.27
C PRO A 15 1.56 -11.57 -16.14
N SER A 16 1.57 -12.72 -16.84
CA SER A 16 0.49 -13.13 -17.76
C SER A 16 -0.85 -13.50 -17.11
N ILE A 17 -0.92 -13.55 -15.77
CA ILE A 17 -2.21 -13.74 -15.06
C ILE A 17 -3.07 -12.47 -15.13
N ILE A 18 -2.45 -11.30 -15.33
CA ILE A 18 -3.13 -10.00 -15.37
C ILE A 18 -3.53 -9.65 -16.80
N VAL A 19 -4.76 -9.18 -16.97
CA VAL A 19 -5.30 -8.62 -18.23
C VAL A 19 -6.10 -7.36 -17.88
N HIS A 20 -5.96 -6.28 -18.63
CA HIS A 20 -6.79 -5.08 -18.44
C HIS A 20 -8.21 -5.34 -18.96
N CYS A 21 -9.21 -4.87 -18.22
CA CYS A 21 -10.60 -4.98 -18.62
C CYS A 21 -10.92 -4.00 -19.77
N LEU A 22 -11.57 -4.48 -20.80
CA LEU A 22 -12.17 -3.69 -21.87
C LEU A 22 -13.58 -3.27 -21.43
N GLU A 23 -13.78 -1.96 -21.31
CA GLU A 23 -15.04 -1.36 -20.85
C GLU A 23 -15.76 -0.67 -22.02
N GLU A 24 -16.94 -1.19 -22.39
CA GLU A 24 -17.83 -0.47 -23.31
C GLU A 24 -18.54 0.66 -22.54
N LYS A 25 -18.37 1.91 -22.97
CA LYS A 25 -19.05 3.06 -22.36
C LYS A 25 -20.39 3.32 -23.06
N GLY A 26 -21.43 3.60 -22.26
CA GLY A 26 -22.74 4.04 -22.77
C GLY A 26 -22.60 5.31 -23.61
N LYS A 27 -23.29 5.35 -24.75
CA LYS A 27 -23.18 6.46 -25.71
C LYS A 27 -24.21 7.53 -25.39
N GLU A 28 -23.82 8.80 -25.42
CA GLU A 28 -24.76 9.90 -25.32
C GLU A 28 -25.25 10.31 -26.71
N CYS A 29 -26.56 10.40 -26.90
CA CYS A 29 -27.18 10.87 -28.13
C CYS A 29 -28.31 11.83 -27.78
N ASN A 30 -28.21 13.08 -28.23
CA ASN A 30 -29.20 14.14 -28.01
C ASN A 30 -29.55 14.36 -26.52
N GLY A 31 -28.57 14.29 -25.62
CA GLY A 31 -28.78 14.43 -24.16
C GLY A 31 -29.39 13.20 -23.48
N VAL A 32 -29.62 12.11 -24.21
CA VAL A 32 -30.06 10.82 -23.66
C VAL A 32 -28.88 9.86 -23.62
N ARG A 33 -28.53 9.38 -22.42
CA ARG A 33 -27.49 8.38 -22.21
C ARG A 33 -28.03 7.00 -22.56
N ILE A 34 -27.62 6.46 -23.71
CA ILE A 34 -27.96 5.10 -24.14
C ILE A 34 -27.14 4.11 -23.29
N PRO A 35 -27.78 3.19 -22.54
CA PRO A 35 -27.08 2.22 -21.71
C PRO A 35 -26.31 1.21 -22.56
N VAL A 36 -25.33 0.55 -21.95
CA VAL A 36 -24.57 -0.53 -22.57
C VAL A 36 -25.47 -1.75 -22.74
N ASP A 37 -25.51 -2.29 -23.95
CA ASP A 37 -26.28 -3.49 -24.25
C ASP A 37 -25.49 -4.73 -23.82
N THR A 38 -25.73 -5.15 -22.57
CA THR A 38 -25.07 -6.31 -21.95
C THR A 38 -25.54 -7.65 -22.50
N THR A 39 -26.58 -7.70 -23.35
CA THR A 39 -27.01 -8.95 -24.02
C THR A 39 -26.03 -9.40 -25.09
N LYS A 40 -25.24 -8.47 -25.65
CA LYS A 40 -24.17 -8.75 -26.62
C LYS A 40 -23.02 -9.55 -26.01
N PRO A 41 -22.23 -10.25 -26.84
CA PRO A 41 -20.99 -10.90 -26.41
C PRO A 41 -20.10 -9.97 -25.59
N ASN A 42 -19.38 -10.52 -24.61
CA ASN A 42 -18.50 -9.73 -23.76
C ASN A 42 -17.29 -9.20 -24.57
N PRO A 43 -16.99 -7.88 -24.55
CA PRO A 43 -15.85 -7.31 -25.28
C PRO A 43 -14.49 -7.83 -24.81
N ASN A 44 -14.41 -8.47 -23.64
CA ASN A 44 -13.20 -9.08 -23.08
C ASN A 44 -12.88 -10.47 -23.67
N GLU A 45 -13.61 -10.92 -24.69
CA GLU A 45 -13.46 -12.24 -25.35
C GLU A 45 -13.67 -13.45 -24.40
N VAL A 46 -14.17 -13.21 -23.19
CA VAL A 46 -14.45 -14.21 -22.15
C VAL A 46 -15.86 -13.98 -21.64
N GLU A 47 -16.68 -15.02 -21.71
CA GLU A 47 -18.02 -15.04 -21.11
C GLU A 47 -17.96 -15.55 -19.67
N PHE A 48 -18.79 -14.96 -18.80
CA PHE A 48 -18.89 -15.30 -17.39
C PHE A 48 -20.29 -15.78 -17.06
N ASP A 49 -20.41 -16.95 -16.43
CA ASP A 49 -21.69 -17.45 -15.94
C ASP A 49 -22.12 -16.73 -14.66
N ASN A 50 -21.19 -16.67 -13.70
CA ASN A 50 -21.47 -16.27 -12.33
C ASN A 50 -20.56 -15.10 -11.92
N LEU A 51 -21.14 -14.02 -11.39
CA LEU A 51 -20.45 -12.88 -10.79
C LEU A 51 -20.73 -12.84 -9.27
N TYR A 52 -19.67 -12.87 -8.48
CA TYR A 52 -19.71 -12.81 -7.02
C TYR A 52 -19.15 -11.46 -6.53
N LEU A 53 -19.97 -10.67 -5.85
CA LEU A 53 -19.58 -9.37 -5.31
C LEU A 53 -19.44 -9.44 -3.79
N ASP A 54 -18.24 -9.20 -3.27
CA ASP A 54 -18.08 -8.77 -1.87
C ASP A 54 -18.43 -7.29 -1.77
N MET A 55 -19.59 -7.01 -1.18
CA MET A 55 -20.15 -5.68 -1.06
C MET A 55 -19.34 -4.80 -0.12
N ASN A 56 -18.65 -5.36 0.88
CA ASN A 56 -17.78 -4.57 1.75
C ASN A 56 -16.60 -3.97 0.96
N GLY A 57 -16.11 -4.71 -0.04
CA GLY A 57 -15.11 -4.23 -1.00
C GLY A 57 -15.58 -3.08 -1.89
N ILE A 58 -16.89 -2.87 -2.06
CA ILE A 58 -17.51 -1.77 -2.82
C ILE A 58 -17.86 -0.59 -1.90
N ILE A 59 -18.53 -0.86 -0.77
CA ILE A 59 -19.05 0.17 0.15
C ILE A 59 -17.92 1.02 0.73
N HIS A 60 -16.74 0.44 1.02
CA HIS A 60 -15.60 1.20 1.53
C HIS A 60 -15.08 2.25 0.52
N PRO A 61 -14.71 1.90 -0.73
CA PRO A 61 -14.38 2.90 -1.76
C PRO A 61 -15.49 3.93 -2.04
N CYS A 62 -16.76 3.54 -2.07
CA CYS A 62 -17.87 4.47 -2.34
C CYS A 62 -18.12 5.47 -1.19
N THR A 63 -17.90 5.08 0.06
CA THR A 63 -18.01 5.99 1.23
C THR A 63 -16.76 6.84 1.43
N HIS A 64 -15.60 6.34 1.04
CA HIS A 64 -14.29 6.95 1.30
C HIS A 64 -13.37 6.90 0.07
N PRO A 65 -13.75 7.56 -1.04
CA PRO A 65 -12.92 7.58 -2.24
C PRO A 65 -11.61 8.34 -1.97
N GLU A 66 -10.47 7.78 -2.42
CA GLU A 66 -9.17 8.46 -2.30
C GLU A 66 -9.01 9.64 -3.27
N ASP A 67 -9.60 9.52 -4.46
CA ASP A 67 -9.39 10.44 -5.61
C ASP A 67 -10.59 11.40 -5.85
N LYS A 68 -11.64 11.35 -5.02
CA LYS A 68 -12.87 12.16 -5.14
C LYS A 68 -13.31 12.70 -3.77
N PRO A 69 -14.14 13.76 -3.69
CA PRO A 69 -14.80 14.12 -2.44
C PRO A 69 -15.69 12.96 -1.96
N ALA A 70 -15.75 12.74 -0.65
CA ALA A 70 -16.69 11.79 -0.04
C ALA A 70 -18.15 12.25 -0.25
N PRO A 71 -19.10 11.30 -0.40
CA PRO A 71 -20.53 11.61 -0.52
C PRO A 71 -21.03 12.35 0.72
N LYS A 72 -21.98 13.27 0.53
CA LYS A 72 -22.52 14.13 1.60
C LYS A 72 -23.62 13.48 2.41
N ASN A 73 -24.34 12.52 1.85
CA ASN A 73 -25.49 11.87 2.45
C ASN A 73 -25.61 10.40 1.99
N GLU A 74 -26.54 9.67 2.59
CA GLU A 74 -26.76 8.25 2.26
C GLU A 74 -27.26 8.04 0.82
N ASP A 75 -28.01 8.99 0.26
CA ASP A 75 -28.51 8.92 -1.12
C ASP A 75 -27.37 9.00 -2.16
N GLU A 76 -26.47 9.98 -2.03
CA GLU A 76 -25.26 10.08 -2.88
C GLU A 76 -24.37 8.84 -2.75
N MET A 77 -24.25 8.28 -1.53
CA MET A 77 -23.53 7.03 -1.28
C MET A 77 -24.18 5.83 -2.00
N MET A 78 -25.51 5.69 -1.94
CA MET A 78 -26.24 4.62 -2.61
C MET A 78 -26.14 4.74 -4.14
N VAL A 79 -26.26 5.95 -4.69
CA VAL A 79 -26.03 6.20 -6.12
C VAL A 79 -24.61 5.78 -6.52
N ALA A 80 -23.59 6.16 -5.76
CA ALA A 80 -22.20 5.76 -6.03
C ALA A 80 -21.98 4.24 -5.94
N ILE A 81 -22.68 3.54 -5.04
CA ILE A 81 -22.65 2.07 -4.96
C ILE A 81 -23.32 1.43 -6.18
N PHE A 82 -24.50 1.92 -6.59
CA PHE A 82 -25.21 1.39 -7.76
C PHE A 82 -24.44 1.63 -9.06
N GLU A 83 -23.88 2.84 -9.28
CA GLU A 83 -23.01 3.12 -10.43
C GLU A 83 -21.79 2.18 -10.49
N TYR A 84 -21.22 1.82 -9.34
CA TYR A 84 -20.09 0.90 -9.26
C TYR A 84 -20.49 -0.54 -9.60
N ILE A 85 -21.63 -1.01 -9.08
CA ILE A 85 -22.18 -2.35 -9.39
C ILE A 85 -22.54 -2.43 -10.88
N ASP A 86 -23.21 -1.42 -11.43
CA ASP A 86 -23.57 -1.35 -12.85
C ASP A 86 -22.33 -1.37 -13.73
N ARG A 87 -21.28 -0.61 -13.38
CA ARG A 87 -20.00 -0.62 -14.11
C ARG A 87 -19.40 -2.03 -14.13
N LEU A 88 -19.32 -2.72 -12.99
CA LEU A 88 -18.82 -4.09 -12.92
C LEU A 88 -19.69 -5.09 -13.69
N TYR A 89 -21.01 -4.95 -13.62
CA TYR A 89 -21.95 -5.77 -14.36
C TYR A 89 -21.78 -5.59 -15.87
N ASN A 90 -21.55 -4.37 -16.35
CA ASN A 90 -21.29 -4.06 -17.76
C ASN A 90 -19.97 -4.65 -18.28
N ILE A 91 -18.95 -4.77 -17.40
CA ILE A 91 -17.65 -5.39 -17.70
C ILE A 91 -17.76 -6.92 -17.75
N VAL A 92 -18.38 -7.53 -16.75
CA VAL A 92 -18.39 -9.00 -16.59
C VAL A 92 -19.53 -9.67 -17.37
N ARG A 93 -20.70 -9.03 -17.47
CA ARG A 93 -21.91 -9.53 -18.16
C ARG A 93 -22.30 -10.97 -17.74
N PRO A 94 -22.57 -11.22 -16.44
CA PRO A 94 -22.88 -12.57 -15.95
C PRO A 94 -24.12 -13.15 -16.64
N ARG A 95 -24.00 -14.38 -17.16
CA ARG A 95 -25.05 -15.05 -17.94
C ARG A 95 -26.04 -15.87 -17.11
N ARG A 96 -25.74 -16.16 -15.84
CA ARG A 96 -26.53 -17.06 -14.99
C ARG A 96 -26.78 -16.53 -13.59
N VAL A 97 -25.75 -16.08 -12.88
CA VAL A 97 -25.87 -15.68 -11.46
C VAL A 97 -25.15 -14.37 -11.18
N LEU A 98 -25.85 -13.43 -10.55
CA LEU A 98 -25.24 -12.35 -9.77
C LEU A 98 -25.47 -12.66 -8.29
N TYR A 99 -24.38 -12.82 -7.53
CA TYR A 99 -24.44 -13.13 -6.09
C TYR A 99 -23.74 -12.01 -5.32
N MET A 100 -24.49 -11.28 -4.51
CA MET A 100 -23.97 -10.16 -3.71
C MET A 100 -23.92 -10.57 -2.23
N ALA A 101 -22.73 -10.49 -1.63
CA ALA A 101 -22.48 -10.87 -0.25
C ALA A 101 -22.05 -9.66 0.58
N ILE A 102 -22.77 -9.41 1.69
CA ILE A 102 -22.44 -8.37 2.68
C ILE A 102 -21.92 -9.08 3.95
N ASP A 103 -20.94 -8.50 4.65
CA ASP A 103 -20.44 -9.07 5.92
C ASP A 103 -21.54 -9.18 6.98
N GLY A 104 -21.68 -10.37 7.57
CA GLY A 104 -22.45 -10.59 8.78
C GLY A 104 -21.57 -10.53 10.04
N VAL A 105 -22.03 -11.16 11.12
CA VAL A 105 -21.21 -11.39 12.31
C VAL A 105 -20.09 -12.38 11.97
N ALA A 106 -18.85 -11.90 11.99
CA ALA A 106 -17.65 -12.69 11.67
C ALA A 106 -17.16 -13.53 12.88
N PRO A 107 -16.34 -14.58 12.66
CA PRO A 107 -15.74 -15.37 13.75
C PRO A 107 -14.85 -14.54 14.68
N ARG A 108 -14.70 -14.97 15.94
CA ARG A 108 -13.90 -14.25 16.97
C ARG A 108 -12.47 -13.92 16.53
N ALA A 109 -11.83 -14.79 15.76
CA ALA A 109 -10.51 -14.54 15.20
C ALA A 109 -10.48 -13.29 14.29
N LYS A 110 -11.44 -13.18 13.35
CA LYS A 110 -11.61 -11.98 12.51
C LYS A 110 -12.03 -10.77 13.35
N MET A 111 -12.92 -10.93 14.33
CA MET A 111 -13.35 -9.82 15.21
C MET A 111 -12.16 -9.15 15.92
N ASN A 112 -11.16 -9.91 16.37
CA ASN A 112 -9.95 -9.36 16.98
C ASN A 112 -9.14 -8.52 15.98
N GLN A 113 -9.00 -8.99 14.73
CA GLN A 113 -8.30 -8.29 13.66
C GLN A 113 -9.05 -7.04 13.20
N GLN A 114 -10.37 -7.12 12.99
CA GLN A 114 -11.24 -5.99 12.68
C GLN A 114 -11.19 -4.93 13.79
N ARG A 115 -11.24 -5.35 15.07
CA ARG A 115 -11.08 -4.46 16.21
C ARG A 115 -9.72 -3.74 16.18
N SER A 116 -8.62 -4.47 15.97
CA SER A 116 -7.29 -3.86 15.88
C SER A 116 -7.19 -2.84 14.74
N ARG A 117 -7.76 -3.13 13.56
CA ARG A 117 -7.84 -2.20 12.43
C ARG A 117 -8.63 -0.93 12.79
N ARG A 118 -9.82 -1.05 13.40
CA ARG A 118 -10.67 0.09 13.79
C ARG A 118 -10.03 0.98 14.85
N PHE A 119 -9.43 0.38 15.88
CA PHE A 119 -8.69 1.13 16.91
C PHE A 119 -7.51 1.90 16.30
N ARG A 120 -6.79 1.31 15.33
CA ARG A 120 -5.73 2.01 14.61
C ARG A 120 -6.28 3.16 13.74
N ALA A 121 -7.29 2.91 12.91
CA ALA A 121 -7.88 3.92 12.04
C ALA A 121 -8.48 5.11 12.82
N SER A 122 -9.07 4.83 13.99
CA SER A 122 -9.54 5.87 14.91
C SER A 122 -8.37 6.71 15.47
N LYS A 123 -7.26 6.08 15.91
CA LYS A 123 -6.07 6.78 16.39
C LYS A 123 -5.42 7.62 15.28
N GLU A 124 -5.18 7.02 14.11
CA GLU A 124 -4.62 7.69 12.93
C GLU A 124 -5.50 8.86 12.47
N GLY A 125 -6.83 8.74 12.58
CA GLY A 125 -7.77 9.83 12.28
C GLY A 125 -7.68 11.01 13.26
N VAL A 126 -7.45 10.75 14.55
CA VAL A 126 -7.20 11.80 15.56
C VAL A 126 -5.85 12.47 15.31
N GLU A 127 -4.79 11.68 15.17
CA GLU A 127 -3.42 12.16 14.90
C GLU A 127 -3.35 13.02 13.63
N LEU A 128 -4.04 12.61 12.56
CA LEU A 128 -4.13 13.38 11.32
C LEU A 128 -4.89 14.70 11.52
N THR A 129 -5.93 14.72 12.36
CA THR A 129 -6.71 15.94 12.65
C THR A 129 -5.87 16.93 13.47
N GLU A 130 -5.12 16.44 14.47
CA GLU A 130 -4.17 17.23 15.25
C GLU A 130 -3.03 17.79 14.39
N GLU A 131 -2.42 16.98 13.51
CA GLU A 131 -1.38 17.43 12.58
C GLU A 131 -1.94 18.47 11.59
N LYS A 132 -3.16 18.27 11.06
CA LYS A 132 -3.83 19.23 10.18
C LYS A 132 -4.07 20.58 10.87
N ASN A 133 -4.53 20.56 12.12
CA ASN A 133 -4.79 21.78 12.88
C ASN A 133 -3.49 22.54 13.18
N ARG A 134 -2.45 21.85 13.68
CA ARG A 134 -1.13 22.46 13.94
C ARG A 134 -0.55 23.10 12.67
N MET A 135 -0.55 22.38 11.55
CA MET A 135 -0.02 22.90 10.29
C MET A 135 -0.85 24.08 9.74
N ARG A 136 -2.19 24.06 9.91
CA ARG A 136 -3.04 25.21 9.54
C ARG A 136 -2.70 26.44 10.38
N GLU A 137 -2.55 26.29 11.70
CA GLU A 137 -2.17 27.40 12.60
C GLU A 137 -0.81 27.99 12.21
N GLU A 138 0.19 27.15 11.96
CA GLU A 138 1.51 27.59 11.49
C GLU A 138 1.46 28.37 10.17
N ILE A 139 0.66 27.91 9.20
CA ILE A 139 0.52 28.57 7.90
C ILE A 139 -0.17 29.93 8.06
N ILE A 140 -1.24 30.01 8.86
CA ILE A 140 -1.95 31.27 9.14
C ILE A 140 -1.04 32.25 9.89
N GLN A 141 -0.25 31.80 10.86
CA GLN A 141 0.75 32.64 11.55
C GLN A 141 1.84 33.18 10.62
N LYS A 142 2.22 32.40 9.60
CA LYS A 142 3.16 32.81 8.54
C LYS A 142 2.52 33.71 7.47
N GLY A 143 1.23 34.06 7.60
CA GLY A 143 0.49 34.90 6.67
C GLY A 143 -0.03 34.18 5.42
N GLY A 144 0.03 32.84 5.39
CA GLY A 144 -0.52 32.02 4.32
C GLY A 144 -2.04 31.92 4.39
N TYR A 145 -2.67 31.76 3.22
CA TYR A 145 -4.10 31.58 3.08
C TYR A 145 -4.46 30.09 2.97
N LEU A 146 -5.44 29.66 3.76
CA LEU A 146 -6.04 28.32 3.63
C LEU A 146 -7.55 28.44 3.52
N PRO A 147 -8.20 27.56 2.73
CA PRO A 147 -9.65 27.55 2.64
C PRO A 147 -10.30 27.25 4.02
N PRO A 148 -11.53 27.71 4.25
CA PRO A 148 -12.32 27.33 5.43
C PRO A 148 -12.47 25.82 5.57
N GLU A 149 -12.71 25.35 6.80
CA GLU A 149 -13.01 23.95 7.03
C GLU A 149 -14.48 23.65 6.75
N GLU A 150 -14.73 22.91 5.66
CA GLU A 150 -16.05 22.34 5.42
C GLU A 150 -16.32 21.20 6.41
N ILE A 151 -17.16 21.46 7.40
CA ILE A 151 -17.70 20.41 8.28
C ILE A 151 -18.65 19.56 7.43
N LYS A 152 -18.16 18.43 6.94
CA LYS A 152 -18.97 17.39 6.29
C LYS A 152 -19.30 16.33 7.32
N GLU A 153 -20.58 16.04 7.49
CA GLU A 153 -21.01 14.82 8.17
C GLU A 153 -20.44 13.63 7.41
N ARG A 154 -19.49 12.93 8.03
CA ARG A 154 -18.77 11.82 7.40
C ARG A 154 -19.42 10.52 7.83
N PHE A 155 -19.81 9.69 6.87
CA PHE A 155 -20.35 8.37 7.15
C PHE A 155 -19.34 7.55 7.97
N ASP A 156 -19.74 7.04 9.13
CA ASP A 156 -18.86 6.23 9.97
C ASP A 156 -18.65 4.84 9.33
N SER A 157 -17.42 4.56 8.89
CA SER A 157 -17.04 3.24 8.38
C SER A 157 -17.30 2.10 9.37
N ASN A 158 -17.39 2.37 10.68
CA ASN A 158 -17.73 1.36 11.68
C ASN A 158 -19.17 0.83 11.53
N CYS A 159 -20.08 1.60 10.92
CA CYS A 159 -21.46 1.20 10.64
C CYS A 159 -21.60 0.16 9.51
N ILE A 160 -20.53 -0.11 8.77
CA ILE A 160 -20.51 -1.08 7.67
C ILE A 160 -20.55 -2.53 8.21
N THR A 161 -20.03 -2.80 9.41
CA THR A 161 -20.00 -4.18 9.94
C THR A 161 -20.03 -4.25 11.48
N PRO A 162 -20.92 -5.06 12.09
CA PRO A 162 -22.06 -5.71 11.44
C PRO A 162 -23.03 -4.63 10.94
N VAL A 163 -23.53 -4.84 9.72
CA VAL A 163 -24.28 -3.85 8.93
C VAL A 163 -25.34 -3.13 9.77
N SER A 164 -25.33 -1.79 9.76
CA SER A 164 -26.47 -1.01 10.25
C SER A 164 -27.75 -1.43 9.52
N SER A 165 -28.90 -1.36 10.20
CA SER A 165 -30.19 -1.81 9.65
C SER A 165 -30.53 -1.18 8.30
N LEU A 166 -30.07 0.04 8.03
CA LEU A 166 -30.25 0.79 6.79
C LEU A 166 -29.71 0.06 5.55
N VAL A 167 -28.38 -0.16 5.45
CA VAL A 167 -27.75 -0.77 4.26
C VAL A 167 -28.31 -2.17 3.97
N SER A 168 -28.65 -2.93 5.01
CA SER A 168 -29.22 -4.27 4.84
C SER A 168 -30.70 -4.24 4.38
N CYS A 169 -31.49 -3.24 4.78
CA CYS A 169 -32.89 -3.09 4.37
C CYS A 169 -33.03 -2.52 2.94
N CYS A 170 -32.03 -1.77 2.45
CA CYS A 170 -32.01 -1.25 1.08
C CYS A 170 -31.61 -2.31 0.04
N LEU A 171 -30.69 -3.23 0.38
CA LEU A 171 -30.18 -4.25 -0.54
C LEU A 171 -30.95 -5.58 -0.48
N ALA A 172 -31.51 -5.95 0.68
CA ALA A 172 -32.47 -7.04 0.78
C ALA A 172 -33.89 -6.45 0.81
N GLY A 173 -34.66 -6.63 -0.27
CA GLY A 173 -36.05 -6.17 -0.34
C GLY A 173 -36.90 -6.68 0.84
N ARG A 174 -37.96 -5.91 1.16
CA ARG A 174 -38.98 -5.95 2.27
C ARG A 174 -39.09 -7.10 3.30
N ASP A 175 -38.54 -8.28 3.09
CA ASP A 175 -38.74 -9.49 3.91
C ASP A 175 -37.71 -9.68 5.04
N GLY A 176 -36.80 -8.73 5.28
CA GLY A 176 -36.08 -8.59 6.56
C GLY A 176 -35.16 -9.73 7.00
N ARG A 177 -34.80 -10.68 6.12
CA ARG A 177 -33.87 -11.80 6.41
C ARG A 177 -32.41 -11.36 6.30
N THR A 178 -32.04 -10.35 7.08
CA THR A 178 -30.83 -9.53 6.90
C THR A 178 -29.59 -10.02 7.65
N PHE A 179 -29.73 -10.96 8.59
CA PHE A 179 -28.64 -11.42 9.46
C PHE A 179 -28.15 -12.84 9.14
N VAL A 180 -27.59 -13.04 7.95
CA VAL A 180 -26.78 -14.24 7.67
C VAL A 180 -25.39 -14.04 8.31
N PRO A 181 -24.95 -14.87 9.26
CA PRO A 181 -23.62 -14.75 9.87
C PRO A 181 -22.50 -15.12 8.88
N GLY A 182 -21.25 -14.78 9.23
CA GLY A 182 -20.06 -15.01 8.40
C GLY A 182 -19.68 -13.81 7.51
N GLU A 183 -18.43 -13.82 7.05
CA GLU A 183 -17.85 -12.82 6.16
C GLU A 183 -18.37 -12.98 4.72
N GLY A 184 -18.43 -11.90 3.95
CA GLY A 184 -18.89 -11.87 2.56
C GLY A 184 -18.10 -12.81 1.66
N GLU A 185 -16.77 -12.77 1.77
CA GLU A 185 -15.85 -13.71 1.12
C GLU A 185 -16.22 -15.17 1.43
N HIS A 186 -16.37 -15.52 2.71
CA HIS A 186 -16.67 -16.89 3.12
C HIS A 186 -18.08 -17.36 2.72
N LYS A 187 -19.08 -16.46 2.67
CA LYS A 187 -20.42 -16.75 2.12
C LYS A 187 -20.37 -17.12 0.63
N ILE A 188 -19.58 -16.36 -0.15
CA ILE A 188 -19.31 -16.67 -1.57
C ILE A 188 -18.67 -18.06 -1.70
N MET A 189 -17.62 -18.34 -0.91
CA MET A 189 -16.93 -19.63 -0.98
C MET A 189 -17.84 -20.81 -0.59
N ASP A 190 -18.69 -20.64 0.44
CA ASP A 190 -19.67 -21.64 0.85
C ASP A 190 -20.73 -21.90 -0.23
N PHE A 191 -21.21 -20.84 -0.89
CA PHE A 191 -22.15 -20.98 -2.00
C PHE A 191 -21.52 -21.76 -3.17
N ILE A 192 -20.28 -21.43 -3.55
CA ILE A 192 -19.53 -22.15 -4.60
C ILE A 192 -19.33 -23.63 -4.23
N ARG A 193 -18.90 -23.91 -2.99
CA ARG A 193 -18.73 -25.30 -2.49
C ARG A 193 -20.03 -26.09 -2.52
N ARG A 194 -21.16 -25.49 -2.13
CA ARG A 194 -22.47 -26.15 -2.17
C ARG A 194 -22.92 -26.45 -3.61
N GLN A 195 -22.68 -25.53 -4.54
CA GLN A 195 -22.96 -25.76 -5.97
C GLN A 195 -22.13 -26.94 -6.53
N ARG A 196 -20.82 -27.01 -6.24
CA ARG A 196 -19.96 -28.15 -6.65
C ARG A 196 -20.40 -29.49 -6.06
N GLY A 197 -21.09 -29.48 -4.91
CA GLY A 197 -21.60 -30.68 -4.27
C GLY A 197 -22.92 -31.20 -4.86
N ASP A 198 -23.57 -30.43 -5.74
CA ASP A 198 -24.82 -30.80 -6.39
C ASP A 198 -24.53 -31.54 -7.71
N VAL A 199 -25.01 -32.78 -7.81
CA VAL A 199 -24.84 -33.66 -8.99
C VAL A 199 -25.54 -33.10 -10.24
N SER A 200 -26.48 -32.17 -10.08
CA SER A 200 -27.16 -31.47 -11.18
C SER A 200 -26.43 -30.22 -11.68
N HIS A 201 -25.34 -29.82 -11.01
CA HIS A 201 -24.58 -28.62 -11.40
C HIS A 201 -23.74 -28.89 -12.66
N PRO A 202 -23.92 -28.12 -13.74
CA PRO A 202 -23.15 -28.32 -14.97
C PRO A 202 -21.75 -27.72 -14.83
N ASP A 203 -20.73 -28.58 -14.78
CA ASP A 203 -19.33 -28.17 -14.86
C ASP A 203 -18.81 -28.09 -16.31
N PRO A 204 -17.86 -27.19 -16.63
CA PRO A 204 -17.31 -26.12 -15.80
C PRO A 204 -17.93 -24.75 -16.11
N LEU A 205 -18.27 -23.95 -15.09
CA LEU A 205 -18.75 -22.57 -15.25
C LEU A 205 -17.65 -21.52 -15.11
N SER A 206 -17.73 -20.44 -15.87
CA SER A 206 -16.83 -19.29 -15.73
C SER A 206 -17.28 -18.40 -14.56
N ARG A 207 -16.39 -18.20 -13.58
CA ARG A 207 -16.67 -17.44 -12.34
C ARG A 207 -15.84 -16.17 -12.26
N GLY A 208 -16.51 -15.02 -12.13
CA GLY A 208 -15.92 -13.73 -11.80
C GLY A 208 -16.14 -13.39 -10.33
N SER A 209 -15.10 -13.01 -9.59
CA SER A 209 -15.24 -12.57 -8.18
C SER A 209 -14.59 -11.21 -7.95
N LEU A 210 -15.26 -10.35 -7.18
CA LEU A 210 -14.60 -9.25 -6.48
C LEU A 210 -13.86 -9.75 -5.23
N ALA A 211 -12.89 -8.94 -4.80
CA ALA A 211 -11.96 -9.12 -3.69
C ALA A 211 -10.72 -9.96 -4.01
N ASP A 212 -9.64 -9.70 -3.28
CA ASP A 212 -8.31 -10.28 -3.48
C ASP A 212 -8.19 -11.72 -2.93
N LEU A 213 -9.22 -12.51 -3.25
CA LEU A 213 -9.47 -13.88 -2.80
C LEU A 213 -8.59 -14.89 -3.54
N ILE A 214 -7.35 -14.56 -3.91
CA ILE A 214 -6.50 -15.40 -4.77
C ILE A 214 -6.31 -16.80 -4.15
N MET A 215 -6.08 -16.85 -2.84
CA MET A 215 -5.96 -18.11 -2.07
C MET A 215 -7.29 -18.88 -2.03
N LEU A 216 -8.39 -18.19 -1.73
CA LEU A 216 -9.71 -18.80 -1.60
C LEU A 216 -10.22 -19.31 -2.96
N GLY A 217 -10.03 -18.54 -4.03
CA GLY A 217 -10.33 -18.94 -5.41
C GLY A 217 -9.54 -20.15 -5.86
N LEU A 218 -8.23 -20.23 -5.53
CA LEU A 218 -7.44 -21.44 -5.78
C LEU A 218 -7.99 -22.65 -5.02
N ALA A 219 -8.35 -22.49 -3.74
CA ALA A 219 -8.95 -23.51 -2.88
C ALA A 219 -10.42 -23.89 -3.24
N THR A 220 -10.99 -23.33 -4.31
CA THR A 220 -12.25 -23.85 -4.88
C THR A 220 -12.04 -25.05 -5.81
N HIS A 221 -10.83 -25.22 -6.35
CA HIS A 221 -10.53 -26.12 -7.47
C HIS A 221 -11.45 -25.91 -8.69
N GLU A 222 -11.94 -24.67 -8.88
CA GLU A 222 -12.59 -24.24 -10.12
C GLU A 222 -11.52 -23.96 -11.18
N PRO A 223 -11.59 -24.59 -12.37
CA PRO A 223 -10.62 -24.32 -13.43
C PRO A 223 -10.78 -22.90 -13.97
N ASN A 224 -12.01 -22.42 -14.12
CA ASN A 224 -12.34 -21.15 -14.77
C ASN A 224 -12.73 -20.07 -13.74
N PHE A 225 -11.80 -19.75 -12.85
CA PHE A 225 -11.97 -18.69 -11.84
C PHE A 225 -11.13 -17.45 -12.20
N THR A 226 -11.76 -16.28 -12.21
CA THR A 226 -11.12 -14.99 -12.47
C THR A 226 -11.53 -13.98 -11.42
N ILE A 227 -10.56 -13.23 -10.89
CA ILE A 227 -10.83 -12.13 -9.96
C ILE A 227 -10.83 -10.82 -10.77
N ILE A 228 -11.82 -9.96 -10.55
CA ILE A 228 -11.82 -8.58 -11.05
C ILE A 228 -11.48 -7.63 -9.89
N ARG A 229 -10.59 -6.67 -10.15
CA ARG A 229 -10.18 -5.65 -9.17
C ARG A 229 -9.79 -4.35 -9.86
N GLU A 230 -9.77 -3.27 -9.09
CA GLU A 230 -9.13 -2.03 -9.51
C GLU A 230 -7.62 -2.19 -9.67
N GLU A 231 -7.06 -1.56 -10.71
CA GLU A 231 -5.63 -1.49 -10.91
C GLU A 231 -4.97 -0.53 -9.91
N PHE A 232 -4.05 -1.05 -9.10
CA PHE A 232 -3.23 -0.23 -8.21
C PHE A 232 -2.09 0.45 -8.99
N LYS A 233 -2.30 1.70 -9.39
CA LYS A 233 -1.24 2.56 -9.98
C LYS A 233 -0.43 3.23 -8.85
N PRO A 234 0.85 2.83 -8.62
CA PRO A 234 1.66 3.41 -7.55
C PRO A 234 2.01 4.87 -7.84
N ASN A 235 2.17 5.66 -6.78
CA ASN A 235 2.58 7.07 -6.86
C ASN A 235 1.63 7.98 -7.68
N LYS A 236 0.32 7.66 -7.74
CA LYS A 236 -0.71 8.65 -8.12
C LYS A 236 -0.49 9.92 -7.29
N PRO A 237 -0.37 11.11 -7.90
CA PRO A 237 -0.28 12.35 -7.15
C PRO A 237 -1.61 12.57 -6.43
N ARG A 238 -1.57 12.87 -5.12
CA ARG A 238 -2.74 13.16 -4.30
C ARG A 238 -2.84 14.66 -4.04
N PRO A 239 -4.05 15.23 -3.88
CA PRO A 239 -4.22 16.61 -3.46
C PRO A 239 -3.77 16.79 -2.00
N CYS A 240 -3.12 17.91 -1.70
CA CYS A 240 -2.74 18.29 -0.34
C CYS A 240 -3.99 18.45 0.54
N ALA A 241 -4.02 17.77 1.69
CA ALA A 241 -5.18 17.75 2.59
C ALA A 241 -5.49 19.08 3.32
N LEU A 242 -4.61 20.09 3.16
CA LEU A 242 -4.81 21.45 3.71
C LEU A 242 -5.40 22.42 2.68
N CYS A 243 -4.81 22.50 1.48
CA CYS A 243 -5.16 23.51 0.47
C CYS A 243 -5.83 22.95 -0.80
N GLY A 244 -5.92 21.62 -0.94
CA GLY A 244 -6.52 20.96 -2.10
C GLY A 244 -5.77 21.15 -3.42
N GLN A 245 -4.49 21.52 -3.38
CA GLN A 245 -3.62 21.66 -4.56
C GLN A 245 -2.71 20.44 -4.73
N MET A 246 -2.20 20.22 -5.94
CA MET A 246 -1.37 19.07 -6.29
C MET A 246 0.12 19.38 -6.09
N GLY A 247 0.93 18.31 -6.04
CA GLY A 247 2.40 18.42 -6.14
C GLY A 247 3.17 18.66 -4.85
N HIS A 248 2.51 18.67 -3.69
CA HIS A 248 3.16 18.77 -2.37
C HIS A 248 2.37 18.03 -1.28
N ASP A 249 3.08 17.56 -0.25
CA ASP A 249 2.48 16.95 0.94
C ASP A 249 2.03 18.02 1.95
N ILE A 250 1.22 17.61 2.95
CA ILE A 250 0.74 18.45 4.07
C ILE A 250 1.88 19.25 4.72
N LYS A 251 3.07 18.64 4.84
CA LYS A 251 4.26 19.21 5.50
C LYS A 251 4.96 20.29 4.69
N ASP A 252 4.80 20.26 3.37
CA ASP A 252 5.39 21.21 2.42
C ASP A 252 4.37 22.27 1.96
N CYS A 253 3.17 22.29 2.55
CA CYS A 253 2.11 23.23 2.19
C CYS A 253 2.46 24.67 2.62
N GLN A 254 2.53 25.58 1.66
CA GLN A 254 2.86 27.00 1.90
C GLN A 254 1.63 27.90 2.10
N GLY A 255 0.40 27.39 1.95
CA GLY A 255 -0.82 28.22 2.02
C GLY A 255 -0.90 29.28 0.92
N VAL A 256 -0.42 28.96 -0.29
CA VAL A 256 -0.65 29.80 -1.47
C VAL A 256 -2.10 29.63 -1.95
N ALA A 257 -2.75 30.73 -2.35
CA ALA A 257 -4.08 30.67 -2.94
C ALA A 257 -4.04 29.95 -4.31
N ARG A 258 -5.13 29.26 -4.68
CA ARG A 258 -5.27 28.71 -6.05
C ARG A 258 -5.26 29.86 -7.06
N GLU A 259 -4.47 29.74 -8.12
CA GLU A 259 -4.57 30.63 -9.27
C GLU A 259 -5.97 30.49 -9.90
N LYS A 260 -6.68 31.62 -10.05
CA LYS A 260 -7.95 31.68 -10.79
C LYS A 260 -7.64 31.74 -12.29
N GLN A 261 -8.35 30.96 -13.11
CA GLN A 261 -8.29 31.06 -14.56
C GLN A 261 -9.69 31.32 -15.10
N GLY A 262 -9.91 32.49 -15.69
CA GLY A 262 -11.20 32.90 -16.25
C GLY A 262 -11.70 34.26 -15.76
N GLN A 263 -12.79 34.75 -16.35
CA GLN A 263 -13.42 36.03 -15.98
C GLN A 263 -14.54 35.88 -14.93
N HIS A 264 -14.91 34.66 -14.55
CA HIS A 264 -16.09 34.35 -13.73
C HIS A 264 -15.79 33.53 -12.46
N ASP A 265 -14.65 33.78 -11.80
CA ASP A 265 -14.26 33.10 -10.55
C ASP A 265 -14.20 31.56 -10.64
N GLU A 266 -14.13 31.02 -11.85
CA GLU A 266 -13.89 29.62 -12.14
C GLU A 266 -12.49 29.24 -11.62
N PHE A 267 -12.45 28.35 -10.63
CA PHE A 267 -11.22 27.67 -10.27
C PHE A 267 -10.83 26.79 -11.46
N ALA A 268 -9.56 26.84 -11.87
CA ALA A 268 -9.06 26.01 -12.96
C ALA A 268 -9.55 24.57 -12.80
N ASP A 269 -10.18 24.04 -13.85
CA ASP A 269 -10.83 22.72 -13.83
C ASP A 269 -9.91 21.70 -13.16
N ALA A 270 -10.48 20.95 -12.22
CA ALA A 270 -9.75 19.84 -11.63
C ALA A 270 -9.29 18.93 -12.77
N MET A 271 -7.97 18.78 -12.95
CA MET A 271 -7.40 17.88 -13.96
C MET A 271 -8.21 16.59 -13.98
N PRO A 272 -8.69 16.14 -15.17
CA PRO A 272 -9.61 15.02 -15.24
C PRO A 272 -9.01 13.84 -14.50
N VAL A 273 -9.64 13.48 -13.38
CA VAL A 273 -9.20 12.38 -12.51
C VAL A 273 -9.16 11.15 -13.39
N ALA A 274 -7.95 10.63 -13.65
CA ALA A 274 -7.75 9.49 -14.51
C ALA A 274 -8.66 8.36 -14.02
N GLU A 275 -9.60 7.94 -14.87
CA GLU A 275 -10.63 6.98 -14.46
C GLU A 275 -9.99 5.71 -13.90
N GLN A 276 -10.56 5.20 -12.81
CA GLN A 276 -10.00 4.04 -12.15
C GLN A 276 -10.21 2.80 -13.02
N GLU A 277 -9.14 2.31 -13.65
CA GLU A 277 -9.14 1.13 -14.51
C GLU A 277 -9.31 -0.17 -13.71
N PHE A 278 -9.93 -1.17 -14.34
CA PHE A 278 -10.07 -2.53 -13.84
C PHE A 278 -9.11 -3.51 -14.53
N ILE A 279 -8.70 -4.54 -13.78
CA ILE A 279 -7.92 -5.67 -14.27
C ILE A 279 -8.56 -7.00 -13.84
N PHE A 280 -8.44 -7.99 -14.71
CA PHE A 280 -8.69 -9.39 -14.41
C PHE A 280 -7.41 -10.10 -13.95
N ILE A 281 -7.51 -10.92 -12.91
CA ILE A 281 -6.51 -11.90 -12.48
C ILE A 281 -7.07 -13.30 -12.80
N ARG A 282 -6.52 -13.94 -13.83
CA ARG A 282 -6.96 -15.25 -14.31
C ARG A 282 -6.31 -16.37 -13.49
N LEU A 283 -7.08 -17.04 -12.64
CA LEU A 283 -6.53 -18.14 -11.82
C LEU A 283 -6.26 -19.40 -12.64
N CYS A 284 -6.90 -19.60 -13.79
CA CYS A 284 -6.53 -20.66 -14.75
C CYS A 284 -5.04 -20.56 -15.15
N VAL A 285 -4.59 -19.37 -15.56
CA VAL A 285 -3.20 -19.10 -15.93
C VAL A 285 -2.28 -19.20 -14.71
N LEU A 286 -2.71 -18.75 -13.53
CA LEU A 286 -1.94 -18.94 -12.29
C LEU A 286 -1.75 -20.43 -11.97
N ARG A 287 -2.77 -21.26 -12.19
CA ARG A 287 -2.70 -22.71 -12.00
C ARG A 287 -1.71 -23.37 -12.96
N GLU A 288 -1.60 -22.90 -14.22
CA GLU A 288 -0.53 -23.36 -15.12
C GLU A 288 0.88 -23.00 -14.62
N TYR A 289 1.08 -21.79 -14.10
CA TYR A 289 2.35 -21.40 -13.48
C TYR A 289 2.67 -22.27 -12.26
N LEU A 290 1.70 -22.44 -11.35
CA LEU A 290 1.85 -23.29 -10.17
C LEU A 290 2.06 -24.76 -10.54
N ALA A 291 1.45 -25.28 -11.61
CA ALA A 291 1.69 -26.64 -12.07
C ALA A 291 3.16 -26.84 -12.45
N ARG A 292 3.74 -25.92 -13.23
CA ARG A 292 5.17 -25.96 -13.59
C ARG A 292 6.09 -25.78 -12.39
N GLU A 293 5.72 -24.90 -11.45
CA GLU A 293 6.53 -24.62 -10.28
C GLU A 293 6.46 -25.73 -9.21
N LEU A 294 5.31 -26.36 -9.00
CA LEU A 294 5.09 -27.38 -7.97
C LEU A 294 5.32 -28.81 -8.44
N THR A 295 5.46 -29.03 -9.75
CA THR A 295 5.85 -30.36 -10.30
C THR A 295 7.14 -30.85 -9.64
N MET A 296 7.11 -32.11 -9.21
CA MET A 296 8.21 -32.83 -8.59
C MET A 296 8.43 -34.14 -9.34
N ALA A 297 9.67 -34.40 -9.75
CA ALA A 297 10.06 -35.65 -10.40
C ALA A 297 10.53 -36.67 -9.35
N SER A 298 10.37 -37.96 -9.64
CA SER A 298 10.85 -39.06 -8.78
C SER A 298 10.24 -39.10 -7.36
N LEU A 299 8.98 -38.68 -7.21
CA LEU A 299 8.22 -38.88 -5.98
C LEU A 299 7.94 -40.37 -5.72
N PRO A 300 7.94 -40.84 -4.45
CA PRO A 300 7.62 -42.22 -4.10
C PRO A 300 6.11 -42.53 -4.12
N PHE A 301 5.28 -41.60 -4.61
CA PHE A 301 3.82 -41.71 -4.73
C PHE A 301 3.36 -40.89 -5.95
N PRO A 302 2.13 -41.12 -6.48
CA PRO A 302 1.62 -40.38 -7.64
C PRO A 302 1.49 -38.88 -7.39
N PHE A 303 1.99 -38.06 -8.32
CA PHE A 303 1.83 -36.61 -8.26
C PHE A 303 0.38 -36.20 -8.59
N ASP A 304 -0.22 -35.47 -7.67
CA ASP A 304 -1.50 -34.79 -7.75
C ASP A 304 -1.27 -33.27 -7.65
N PHE A 305 -1.73 -32.54 -8.67
CA PHE A 305 -1.60 -31.09 -8.75
C PHE A 305 -2.55 -30.38 -7.77
N GLU A 306 -3.78 -30.84 -7.60
CA GLU A 306 -4.75 -30.18 -6.72
C GLU A 306 -4.28 -30.20 -5.27
N ARG A 307 -3.75 -31.34 -4.82
CA ARG A 307 -3.14 -31.50 -3.50
C ARG A 307 -1.88 -30.65 -3.31
N SER A 308 -1.14 -30.41 -4.38
CA SER A 308 0.00 -29.49 -4.36
C SER A 308 -0.45 -28.02 -4.25
N VAL A 309 -1.61 -27.66 -4.84
CA VAL A 309 -2.22 -26.33 -4.70
C VAL A 309 -2.71 -26.09 -3.28
N ASP A 310 -3.35 -27.08 -2.64
CA ASP A 310 -3.76 -27.01 -1.23
C ASP A 310 -2.57 -26.73 -0.31
N ASP A 311 -1.49 -27.49 -0.48
CA ASP A 311 -0.26 -27.32 0.29
C ASP A 311 0.40 -25.94 0.05
N TRP A 312 0.33 -25.42 -1.18
CA TRP A 312 0.83 -24.08 -1.50
C TRP A 312 0.00 -22.97 -0.86
N VAL A 313 -1.33 -23.08 -0.90
CA VAL A 313 -2.24 -22.15 -0.21
C VAL A 313 -1.97 -22.18 1.30
N PHE A 314 -1.82 -23.38 1.88
CA PHE A 314 -1.50 -23.55 3.29
C PHE A 314 -0.13 -22.95 3.66
N MET A 315 0.91 -23.16 2.84
CA MET A 315 2.23 -22.55 3.04
C MET A 315 2.17 -21.03 3.07
N CYS A 316 1.35 -20.41 2.22
CA CYS A 316 1.21 -18.95 2.20
C CYS A 316 0.66 -18.40 3.52
N PHE A 317 -0.08 -19.17 4.32
CA PHE A 317 -0.55 -18.73 5.64
C PHE A 317 0.58 -18.44 6.63
N PHE A 318 1.75 -19.11 6.53
CA PHE A 318 2.92 -18.83 7.39
C PHE A 318 3.55 -17.46 7.13
N VAL A 319 3.45 -16.97 5.88
CA VAL A 319 3.99 -15.67 5.49
C VAL A 319 3.07 -14.52 5.97
N GLY A 320 1.78 -14.81 6.18
CA GLY A 320 0.88 -13.93 6.90
C GLY A 320 -0.57 -14.09 6.46
N ASN A 321 -1.48 -13.99 7.42
CA ASN A 321 -2.92 -14.04 7.20
C ASN A 321 -3.64 -13.13 8.22
N ASP A 322 -4.97 -13.07 8.16
CA ASP A 322 -5.78 -12.19 9.02
C ASP A 322 -5.90 -12.68 10.47
N PHE A 323 -5.57 -13.95 10.76
CA PHE A 323 -5.85 -14.60 12.04
C PHE A 323 -4.59 -14.79 12.89
N LEU A 324 -3.43 -14.94 12.25
CA LEU A 324 -2.13 -15.17 12.89
C LEU A 324 -1.14 -14.05 12.57
N PRO A 325 -0.30 -13.61 13.53
CA PRO A 325 0.87 -12.81 13.20
C PRO A 325 1.79 -13.60 12.27
N HIS A 326 2.47 -12.90 11.38
CA HIS A 326 3.45 -13.50 10.48
C HIS A 326 4.69 -13.95 11.25
N LEU A 327 5.36 -15.00 10.76
CA LEU A 327 6.65 -15.41 11.33
C LEU A 327 7.73 -14.33 11.02
N PRO A 328 8.53 -13.88 12.00
CA PRO A 328 9.49 -12.78 11.79
C PRO A 328 10.53 -13.05 10.68
N SER A 329 10.84 -14.31 10.42
CA SER A 329 11.78 -14.78 9.39
C SER A 329 11.16 -14.92 8.00
N LEU A 330 9.84 -14.85 7.84
CA LEU A 330 9.15 -15.06 6.56
C LEU A 330 8.50 -13.78 6.07
N GLU A 331 9.21 -13.01 5.24
CA GLU A 331 8.64 -11.85 4.56
C GLU A 331 8.54 -12.01 3.02
N ILE A 332 7.37 -11.70 2.44
CA ILE A 332 7.11 -11.74 0.98
C ILE A 332 8.16 -10.92 0.21
N ARG A 333 8.54 -9.74 0.74
CA ARG A 333 9.53 -8.84 0.12
C ARG A 333 10.94 -9.44 0.04
N GLU A 334 11.22 -10.50 0.80
CA GLU A 334 12.51 -11.18 0.89
C GLU A 334 12.53 -12.55 0.18
N GLY A 335 11.45 -12.91 -0.54
CA GLY A 335 11.34 -14.19 -1.25
C GLY A 335 10.95 -15.36 -0.34
N ALA A 336 10.18 -15.11 0.74
CA ALA A 336 9.76 -16.15 1.68
C ALA A 336 8.95 -17.27 1.01
N ILE A 337 8.07 -16.96 0.05
CA ILE A 337 7.25 -17.97 -0.65
C ILE A 337 8.15 -18.90 -1.48
N ASP A 338 9.11 -18.33 -2.21
CA ASP A 338 10.07 -19.09 -3.02
C ASP A 338 10.94 -20.02 -2.16
N ARG A 339 11.33 -19.55 -0.97
CA ARG A 339 12.03 -20.37 0.04
C ARG A 339 11.15 -21.50 0.58
N LEU A 340 9.89 -21.22 0.92
CA LEU A 340 8.94 -22.23 1.40
C LEU A 340 8.69 -23.31 0.36
N VAL A 341 8.48 -22.95 -0.93
CA VAL A 341 8.28 -23.92 -2.01
C VAL A 341 9.47 -24.88 -2.15
N ASN A 342 10.71 -24.38 -2.03
CA ASN A 342 11.89 -25.24 -2.07
C ASN A 342 11.96 -26.20 -0.87
N ILE A 343 11.74 -25.69 0.35
CA ILE A 343 11.70 -26.52 1.57
C ILE A 343 10.59 -27.57 1.50
N TYR A 344 9.41 -27.20 1.00
CA TYR A 344 8.28 -28.09 0.80
C TYR A 344 8.61 -29.25 -0.13
N LYS A 345 9.24 -28.99 -1.28
CA LYS A 345 9.69 -30.05 -2.18
C LYS A 345 10.60 -31.04 -1.45
N ASP A 346 11.60 -30.55 -0.73
CA ASP A 346 12.52 -31.42 0.03
C ASP A 346 11.80 -32.27 1.09
N VAL A 347 10.81 -31.69 1.80
CA VAL A 347 10.02 -32.40 2.81
C VAL A 347 9.08 -33.43 2.19
N VAL A 348 8.43 -33.13 1.06
CA VAL A 348 7.55 -34.07 0.36
C VAL A 348 8.32 -35.29 -0.15
N HIS A 349 9.52 -35.10 -0.72
CA HIS A 349 10.37 -36.22 -1.14
C HIS A 349 10.80 -37.10 0.05
N LYS A 350 11.14 -36.50 1.20
CA LYS A 350 11.55 -37.23 2.41
C LYS A 350 10.40 -37.97 3.10
N THR A 351 9.20 -37.41 3.09
CA THR A 351 8.07 -37.88 3.90
C THR A 351 7.00 -38.64 3.12
N GLY A 352 7.14 -38.73 1.80
CA GLY A 352 6.23 -39.52 0.94
C GLY A 352 4.79 -39.02 0.94
N GLY A 353 4.55 -37.71 1.02
CA GLY A 353 3.22 -37.16 0.79
C GLY A 353 3.04 -35.68 1.16
N TYR A 354 1.83 -35.19 0.89
CA TYR A 354 1.37 -33.81 1.06
C TYR A 354 1.25 -33.35 2.53
N LEU A 355 1.33 -32.04 2.75
CA LEU A 355 1.15 -31.39 4.06
C LEU A 355 -0.32 -31.44 4.50
N THR A 356 -1.25 -31.32 3.56
CA THR A 356 -2.68 -31.15 3.82
C THR A 356 -3.52 -32.21 3.11
N GLN A 357 -4.68 -32.51 3.67
CA GLN A 357 -5.68 -33.39 3.09
C GLN A 357 -7.08 -32.88 3.45
N ASN A 358 -7.82 -32.35 2.48
CA ASN A 358 -9.20 -31.86 2.66
C ASN A 358 -9.35 -30.89 3.85
N GLY A 359 -8.39 -29.97 4.03
CA GLY A 359 -8.34 -29.02 5.13
C GLY A 359 -7.71 -29.53 6.44
N TYR A 360 -7.42 -30.83 6.58
CA TYR A 360 -6.66 -31.36 7.70
C TYR A 360 -5.15 -31.27 7.44
N VAL A 361 -4.37 -30.90 8.47
CA VAL A 361 -2.92 -30.67 8.37
C VAL A 361 -2.16 -31.80 9.03
N ASN A 362 -1.17 -32.37 8.33
CA ASN A 362 -0.20 -33.29 8.92
C ASN A 362 0.88 -32.49 9.66
N LEU A 363 0.79 -32.47 11.00
CA LEU A 363 1.67 -31.67 11.85
C LEU A 363 3.14 -32.14 11.84
N GLU A 364 3.42 -33.43 11.65
CA GLU A 364 4.79 -33.97 11.56
C GLU A 364 5.51 -33.42 10.32
N ARG A 365 4.81 -33.34 9.19
CA ARG A 365 5.34 -32.72 7.96
C ARG A 365 5.51 -31.21 8.10
N VAL A 366 4.60 -30.54 8.79
CA VAL A 366 4.75 -29.11 9.11
C VAL A 366 5.95 -28.85 10.03
N GLU A 367 6.17 -29.70 11.03
CA GLU A 367 7.33 -29.60 11.92
C GLU A 367 8.63 -29.66 11.13
N MET A 368 8.76 -30.58 10.16
CA MET A 368 9.94 -30.65 9.29
C MET A 368 10.16 -29.39 8.44
N ILE A 369 9.08 -28.72 7.97
CA ILE A 369 9.20 -27.41 7.31
C ILE A 369 9.66 -26.34 8.32
N MET A 370 9.07 -26.29 9.52
CA MET A 370 9.43 -25.31 10.55
C MET A 370 10.88 -25.47 11.03
N GLN A 371 11.37 -26.71 11.19
CA GLN A 371 12.77 -27.00 11.50
C GLN A 371 13.71 -26.51 10.38
N ALA A 372 13.36 -26.76 9.11
CA ALA A 372 14.15 -26.29 7.96
C ALA A 372 14.13 -24.76 7.79
N VAL A 373 13.01 -24.09 8.11
CA VAL A 373 12.94 -22.62 8.22
C VAL A 373 13.83 -22.13 9.37
N GLY A 374 13.78 -22.78 10.53
CA GLY A 374 14.63 -22.51 11.71
C GLY A 374 16.12 -22.43 11.40
N VAL A 375 16.64 -23.40 10.64
CA VAL A 375 18.04 -23.42 10.17
C VAL A 375 18.40 -22.20 9.29
N ALA A 376 17.42 -21.59 8.61
CA ALA A 376 17.63 -20.44 7.75
C ALA A 376 17.44 -19.08 8.44
N GLU A 377 16.75 -19.00 9.58
CA GLU A 377 16.32 -17.73 10.21
C GLU A 377 17.50 -16.79 10.51
N ASP A 378 18.56 -17.34 11.10
CA ASP A 378 19.75 -16.62 11.51
C ASP A 378 20.43 -15.89 10.34
N ASN A 379 20.42 -16.52 9.16
CA ASN A 379 20.96 -15.95 7.93
C ASN A 379 20.00 -14.93 7.29
N ILE A 380 18.69 -15.12 7.44
CA ILE A 380 17.67 -14.15 7.01
C ILE A 380 17.81 -12.86 7.81
N PHE A 381 17.89 -12.93 9.15
CA PHE A 381 18.02 -11.75 10.00
C PHE A 381 19.34 -10.98 9.77
N LYS A 382 20.47 -11.69 9.61
CA LYS A 382 21.76 -11.07 9.25
C LYS A 382 21.69 -10.33 7.92
N LYS A 383 21.08 -10.95 6.89
CA LYS A 383 20.91 -10.32 5.58
C LYS A 383 19.99 -9.10 5.63
N ARG A 384 18.83 -9.21 6.28
CA ARG A 384 17.88 -8.10 6.45
C ARG A 384 18.54 -6.87 7.06
N LYS A 385 19.29 -7.04 8.15
CA LYS A 385 20.05 -5.95 8.79
C LYS A 385 21.06 -5.31 7.82
N GLN A 386 21.80 -6.13 7.07
CA GLN A 386 22.77 -5.63 6.10
C GLN A 386 22.10 -4.85 4.95
N ASP A 387 20.94 -5.31 4.47
CA ASP A 387 20.17 -4.63 3.42
C ASP A 387 19.58 -3.30 3.93
N ASP A 388 19.08 -3.23 5.17
CA ASP A 388 18.64 -2.00 5.83
C ASP A 388 19.79 -0.99 6.01
N GLU A 389 20.97 -1.42 6.48
CA GLU A 389 22.16 -0.56 6.58
C GLU A 389 22.60 -0.04 5.21
N ASN A 390 22.60 -0.90 4.19
CA ASN A 390 22.89 -0.53 2.80
C ASN A 390 21.86 0.45 2.23
N PHE A 391 20.57 0.34 2.61
CA PHE A 391 19.52 1.26 2.20
C PHE A 391 19.67 2.62 2.89
N LYS A 392 19.88 2.64 4.21
CA LYS A 392 20.15 3.87 4.99
C LYS A 392 21.36 4.63 4.44
N ARG A 393 22.45 3.92 4.09
CA ARG A 393 23.64 4.53 3.43
C ARG A 393 23.28 5.18 2.09
N ARG A 394 22.63 4.43 1.19
CA ARG A 394 22.22 4.93 -0.14
C ARG A 394 21.29 6.14 -0.04
N ASN A 395 20.36 6.15 0.91
CA ASN A 395 19.43 7.27 1.07
C ASN A 395 20.13 8.51 1.66
N LYS A 396 21.08 8.34 2.59
CA LYS A 396 21.95 9.43 3.10
C LYS A 396 22.80 10.04 1.98
N GLU A 397 23.36 9.21 1.10
CA GLU A 397 24.10 9.67 -0.09
C GLU A 397 23.19 10.43 -1.07
N LYS A 398 21.97 9.94 -1.33
CA LYS A 398 21.00 10.64 -2.19
C LYS A 398 20.57 11.99 -1.60
N ARG A 399 20.26 12.07 -0.30
CA ARG A 399 19.94 13.34 0.39
C ARG A 399 21.12 14.32 0.36
N LYS A 400 22.37 13.84 0.47
CA LYS A 400 23.57 14.67 0.30
C LYS A 400 23.70 15.22 -1.13
N ARG A 401 23.50 14.39 -2.17
CA ARG A 401 23.55 14.84 -3.57
C ARG A 401 22.48 15.89 -3.87
N MET A 402 21.22 15.63 -3.49
CA MET A 402 20.14 16.60 -3.71
C MET A 402 20.34 17.90 -2.93
N LYS A 403 20.90 17.86 -1.70
CA LYS A 403 21.31 19.09 -0.99
C LYS A 403 22.41 19.85 -1.74
N ALA A 404 23.39 19.16 -2.31
CA ALA A 404 24.46 19.78 -3.11
C ALA A 404 23.98 20.30 -4.48
N GLU A 405 22.90 19.73 -5.04
CA GLU A 405 22.26 20.21 -6.28
C GLU A 405 21.34 21.41 -6.02
N GLN A 406 20.62 21.43 -4.89
CA GLN A 406 19.83 22.58 -4.44
C GLN A 406 20.72 23.74 -3.97
N GLN A 407 21.88 23.44 -3.38
CA GLN A 407 23.00 24.37 -3.28
C GLN A 407 23.69 24.52 -4.65
N GLY A 408 22.93 25.01 -5.63
CA GLY A 408 23.49 25.53 -6.87
C GLY A 408 24.61 26.54 -6.56
N PRO A 409 25.59 26.71 -7.46
CA PRO A 409 26.83 27.44 -7.17
C PRO A 409 26.51 28.78 -6.51
N ALA A 410 26.96 28.94 -5.27
CA ALA A 410 26.59 30.06 -4.40
C ALA A 410 26.71 31.36 -5.19
N PHE A 411 25.62 32.11 -5.32
CA PHE A 411 25.54 33.25 -6.22
C PHE A 411 26.59 34.30 -5.83
N MET A 412 27.70 34.33 -6.57
CA MET A 412 28.92 34.95 -6.07
C MET A 412 28.79 36.46 -6.07
N THR A 413 29.21 37.07 -4.96
CA THR A 413 29.18 38.53 -4.73
C THR A 413 30.26 39.28 -5.52
N THR A 414 31.08 38.57 -6.30
CA THR A 414 32.28 39.09 -6.99
C THR A 414 32.45 38.43 -8.36
N GLY A 415 32.94 39.22 -9.34
CA GLY A 415 33.17 38.79 -10.73
C GLY A 415 32.31 39.54 -11.75
N GLN A 416 32.62 39.40 -13.04
CA GLN A 416 31.93 40.11 -14.14
C GLN A 416 30.48 39.64 -14.36
N PHE A 417 30.09 38.51 -13.75
CA PHE A 417 28.73 37.96 -13.73
C PHE A 417 28.01 38.18 -12.39
N ALA A 418 28.61 38.89 -11.43
CA ALA A 418 27.97 39.21 -10.16
C ALA A 418 26.80 40.19 -10.38
N PRO A 419 25.71 40.09 -9.60
CA PRO A 419 24.57 41.01 -9.70
C PRO A 419 25.00 42.44 -9.35
N GLN A 420 24.79 43.37 -10.27
CA GLN A 420 25.01 44.80 -10.03
C GLN A 420 23.68 45.51 -9.79
N ALA A 421 23.62 46.34 -8.74
CA ALA A 421 22.45 47.14 -8.44
C ALA A 421 22.19 48.17 -9.55
N LEU A 422 20.95 48.23 -10.02
CA LEU A 422 20.49 49.20 -11.03
C LEU A 422 20.76 50.64 -10.55
N GLY A 423 21.40 51.45 -11.40
CA GLY A 423 21.68 52.87 -11.14
C GLY A 423 23.13 53.22 -10.78
N ARG A 424 24.05 52.25 -10.69
CA ARG A 424 25.49 52.55 -10.48
C ARG A 424 26.10 53.17 -11.74
N ARG A 425 26.89 54.25 -11.59
CA ARG A 425 27.67 54.85 -12.71
C ARG A 425 28.85 53.94 -13.06
N GLY A 426 28.59 52.97 -13.91
CA GLY A 426 29.51 51.94 -14.38
C GLY A 426 28.69 50.77 -14.89
N GLY A 427 28.37 50.78 -16.18
CA GLY A 427 27.64 49.70 -16.82
C GLY A 427 28.46 48.40 -16.85
N PRO A 428 27.83 47.25 -17.09
CA PRO A 428 28.54 45.98 -17.19
C PRO A 428 29.55 46.02 -18.33
N GLU A 429 30.81 45.70 -18.04
CA GLU A 429 31.84 45.60 -19.08
C GLU A 429 31.54 44.43 -20.03
N PRO A 430 31.88 44.55 -21.33
CA PRO A 430 31.63 43.49 -22.30
C PRO A 430 32.44 42.22 -21.98
N VAL A 431 31.75 41.07 -22.00
CA VAL A 431 32.36 39.77 -21.69
C VAL A 431 33.16 39.28 -22.91
N HIS A 432 34.47 39.56 -22.93
CA HIS A 432 35.34 39.20 -24.06
C HIS A 432 35.57 37.69 -24.24
N ASN A 433 35.46 36.87 -23.18
CA ASN A 433 35.50 35.40 -23.30
C ASN A 433 34.75 34.72 -22.14
N ALA A 434 33.43 34.56 -22.30
CA ALA A 434 32.56 33.98 -21.28
C ALA A 434 32.97 32.56 -20.86
N ARG A 435 33.52 31.76 -21.80
CA ARG A 435 33.88 30.36 -21.55
C ARG A 435 35.15 30.24 -20.70
N TYR A 436 36.13 31.12 -20.92
CA TYR A 436 37.34 31.20 -20.10
C TYR A 436 37.04 31.74 -18.70
N GLN A 437 36.27 32.83 -18.58
CA GLN A 437 35.89 33.36 -17.26
C GLN A 437 35.05 32.35 -16.45
N ALA A 438 34.12 31.64 -17.08
CA ALA A 438 33.37 30.58 -16.41
C ALA A 438 34.24 29.39 -15.97
N TYR A 439 35.38 29.14 -16.62
CA TYR A 439 36.36 28.15 -16.17
C TYR A 439 37.16 28.66 -14.97
N ASP A 440 37.68 29.88 -15.05
CA ASP A 440 38.54 30.49 -14.01
C ASP A 440 37.76 30.70 -12.70
N MET A 441 36.51 31.18 -12.77
CA MET A 441 35.62 31.30 -11.61
C MET A 441 35.28 29.94 -10.96
N ARG A 442 35.20 28.85 -11.73
CA ARG A 442 35.00 27.50 -11.17
C ARG A 442 36.25 27.01 -10.44
N MET A 443 37.45 27.33 -10.93
CA MET A 443 38.70 27.00 -10.25
C MET A 443 38.86 27.79 -8.94
N GLN A 444 38.59 29.09 -8.95
CA GLN A 444 38.63 29.93 -7.74
C GLN A 444 37.60 29.46 -6.69
N SER A 445 36.39 29.13 -7.11
CA SER A 445 35.34 28.55 -6.23
C SER A 445 35.79 27.23 -5.60
N ALA A 446 36.34 26.30 -6.39
CA ALA A 446 36.85 25.03 -5.89
C ALA A 446 38.03 25.21 -4.92
N GLU A 447 38.93 26.16 -5.18
CA GLU A 447 40.05 26.48 -4.29
C GLU A 447 39.56 27.10 -2.97
N GLN A 448 38.55 27.96 -3.01
CA GLN A 448 37.92 28.55 -1.83
C GLN A 448 37.24 27.47 -0.96
N HIS A 449 36.41 26.61 -1.57
CA HIS A 449 35.78 25.48 -0.87
C HIS A 449 36.81 24.52 -0.26
N ASN A 450 37.94 24.27 -0.94
CA ASN A 450 39.03 23.47 -0.38
C ASN A 450 39.72 24.16 0.81
N LYS A 451 39.89 25.49 0.77
CA LYS A 451 40.43 26.26 1.91
C LYS A 451 39.48 26.25 3.11
N ASP A 452 38.18 26.41 2.90
CA ASP A 452 37.17 26.40 3.96
C ASP A 452 37.02 25.01 4.58
N ALA A 453 37.00 23.95 3.75
CA ALA A 453 37.03 22.57 4.22
C ALA A 453 38.31 22.25 5.01
N ALA A 454 39.47 22.73 4.55
CA ALA A 454 40.72 22.58 5.26
C ALA A 454 40.75 23.36 6.59
N GLN A 455 40.18 24.56 6.66
CA GLN A 455 40.03 25.32 7.91
C GLN A 455 39.11 24.63 8.90
N SER A 456 37.97 24.10 8.44
CA SER A 456 37.02 23.35 9.27
C SER A 456 37.63 22.05 9.83
N LEU A 457 38.38 21.31 9.01
CA LEU A 457 39.15 20.16 9.49
C LEU A 457 40.22 20.58 10.53
N LYS A 458 40.89 21.71 10.30
CA LYS A 458 41.93 22.24 11.20
C LYS A 458 41.36 22.74 12.52
N SER A 459 40.14 23.28 12.57
CA SER A 459 39.47 23.67 13.80
C SER A 459 39.01 22.46 14.62
N MET A 460 38.44 21.43 13.96
CA MET A 460 38.12 20.14 14.60
C MET A 460 39.37 19.50 15.25
N MET A 461 40.50 19.44 14.54
CA MET A 461 41.75 18.91 15.10
C MET A 461 42.31 19.76 16.26
N ARG A 462 42.06 21.07 16.27
CA ARG A 462 42.58 21.98 17.31
C ARG A 462 41.83 21.86 18.63
N ASN A 463 40.54 21.50 18.61
CA ASN A 463 39.75 21.24 19.82
C ASN A 463 40.09 19.90 20.51
N GLY A 464 40.72 18.95 19.80
CA GLY A 464 41.20 17.70 20.40
C GLY A 464 42.50 17.81 21.21
N GLY A 465 43.17 18.97 21.21
CA GLY A 465 44.57 19.12 21.65
C GLY A 465 44.82 19.86 22.97
N ARG A 466 43.80 20.13 23.80
CA ARG A 466 43.95 20.86 25.08
C ARG A 466 43.74 19.99 26.31
N SER A 467 44.80 19.28 26.69
CA SER A 467 45.03 18.81 28.06
C SER A 467 46.53 18.91 28.38
N SER A 468 46.91 19.88 29.22
CA SER A 468 48.29 20.09 29.69
C SER A 468 48.51 19.43 31.06
N ALA A 469 49.71 18.91 31.28
CA ALA A 469 50.03 17.99 32.38
C ALA A 469 50.12 18.62 33.79
N GLY A 470 49.90 17.79 34.82
CA GLY A 470 50.12 18.07 36.25
C GLY A 470 49.93 16.80 37.12
N VAL A 471 50.80 16.58 38.10
CA VAL A 471 50.98 15.34 38.90
C VAL A 471 50.28 15.54 40.28
N SER A 472 49.76 14.58 41.05
CA SER A 472 50.14 13.16 41.30
C SER A 472 48.99 12.20 41.65
N ASP A 473 49.33 10.90 41.72
CA ASP A 473 48.76 9.78 42.51
C ASP A 473 47.33 9.80 43.09
N GLY A 474 46.61 8.70 42.83
CA GLY A 474 45.37 8.32 43.53
C GLY A 474 44.57 7.28 42.75
N ALA A 475 44.27 6.12 43.36
CA ALA A 475 43.49 5.06 42.72
C ALA A 475 41.99 5.42 42.65
N ASP A 476 41.33 5.19 41.51
CA ASP A 476 40.29 4.14 41.37
C ASP A 476 39.74 4.04 39.94
N SER A 477 39.39 2.83 39.48
CA SER A 477 38.95 2.60 38.09
C SER A 477 37.42 2.58 37.94
N ARG A 478 36.81 3.71 37.54
CA ARG A 478 35.43 3.77 37.03
C ARG A 478 35.30 4.71 35.82
N GLY A 479 35.05 4.14 34.64
CA GLY A 479 34.93 4.90 33.39
C GLY A 479 33.61 5.68 33.28
N GLN A 480 33.68 7.00 33.13
CA GLN A 480 32.54 7.86 32.80
C GLN A 480 32.32 7.98 31.28
N LYS A 481 31.05 8.04 30.87
CA LYS A 481 30.61 8.22 29.47
C LYS A 481 31.12 9.55 28.89
N ARG A 482 31.53 9.53 27.61
CA ARG A 482 31.69 10.75 26.80
C ARG A 482 30.32 11.37 26.48
N LYS A 483 30.24 12.70 26.41
CA LYS A 483 29.04 13.42 25.93
C LYS A 483 28.80 13.16 24.43
N ALA A 484 27.52 13.13 24.05
CA ALA A 484 27.08 12.92 22.68
C ALA A 484 26.64 14.25 22.04
N GLU A 485 27.61 15.04 21.57
CA GLU A 485 27.38 16.30 20.84
C GLU A 485 28.29 16.37 19.60
N ASP A 486 28.17 15.38 18.70
CA ASP A 486 28.65 15.49 17.31
C ASP A 486 28.01 14.42 16.38
N SER A 487 26.71 14.14 16.58
CA SER A 487 25.93 13.27 15.69
C SER A 487 24.89 14.12 14.96
N ASP A 488 25.19 14.44 13.70
CA ASP A 488 24.28 15.10 12.73
C ASP A 488 23.20 14.10 12.27
N SER A 489 22.38 13.71 13.23
CA SER A 489 21.23 12.82 13.14
C SER A 489 20.05 13.54 13.77
N GLU A 490 19.07 13.92 12.93
CA GLU A 490 17.74 14.34 13.38
C GLU A 490 17.22 13.29 14.40
N PRO A 491 16.67 13.72 15.56
CA PRO A 491 16.17 12.77 16.55
C PRO A 491 15.04 11.94 15.95
N GLU A 492 15.13 10.61 16.07
CA GLU A 492 13.99 9.73 15.77
C GLU A 492 12.85 10.07 16.76
N PRO A 493 11.58 10.05 16.32
CA PRO A 493 10.45 10.27 17.23
C PRO A 493 10.44 9.18 18.31
N GLU A 494 10.17 9.57 19.56
CA GLU A 494 10.17 8.63 20.69
C GLU A 494 9.10 7.55 20.50
N ASP A 495 9.55 6.30 20.37
CA ASP A 495 8.70 5.12 20.24
C ASP A 495 8.14 4.72 21.63
N ASN A 496 7.25 5.57 22.16
CA ASN A 496 6.62 5.41 23.48
C ASN A 496 5.55 4.30 23.50
N VAL A 497 5.97 3.07 23.18
CA VAL A 497 5.19 1.83 23.39
C VAL A 497 5.71 1.13 24.64
N ARG A 498 5.40 1.69 25.82
CA ARG A 498 5.68 1.03 27.11
C ARG A 498 4.47 1.02 28.06
N SER A 499 3.57 0.09 27.77
CA SER A 499 2.84 -0.71 28.77
C SER A 499 2.25 0.02 30.00
N GLU A 500 1.17 0.79 29.83
CA GLU A 500 0.19 1.01 30.90
C GLU A 500 -0.89 -0.09 30.85
N LEU A 501 -0.52 -1.27 31.32
CA LEU A 501 -1.49 -2.25 31.84
C LEU A 501 -1.58 -2.03 33.36
N TYR A 502 -2.80 -2.08 33.88
CA TYR A 502 -3.19 -1.84 35.28
C TYR A 502 -3.36 -0.38 35.74
N SER A 503 -4.50 0.20 35.38
CA SER A 503 -5.39 0.73 36.43
C SER A 503 -6.84 0.36 36.13
N ARG A 504 -7.49 -0.36 37.06
CA ARG A 504 -8.91 -0.69 36.98
C ARG A 504 -9.71 0.38 37.72
N HIS A 505 -10.70 0.98 37.07
CA HIS A 505 -11.85 1.54 37.76
C HIS A 505 -13.06 0.64 37.52
N ARG A 506 -13.62 0.11 38.61
CA ARG A 506 -14.99 -0.43 38.62
C ARG A 506 -15.93 0.75 38.87
N PRO A 507 -16.98 0.94 38.06
CA PRO A 507 -18.17 1.64 38.52
C PRO A 507 -18.87 0.79 39.60
N SER A 508 -19.36 1.48 40.62
CA SER A 508 -20.39 1.00 41.56
C SER A 508 -21.76 0.98 40.90
#